data_AF-A0A925A5N1-F1
#
_entry.id   AF-A0A925A5N1-F1
#
_cell.length_a   1.000
_cell.length_b   1.000
_cell.length_c   1.000
_cell.angle_alpha   90.00
_cell.angle_beta   90.00
_cell.angle_gamma   90.00
#
_symmetry.space_group_name_H-M   'P 1'
#
loop_
_entity.id
_entity.type
_entity.pdbx_description
1 polymer ?
#
loop_
_entity_poly.entity_id
_entity_poly.type
_entity_poly.pdbx_seq_one_letter_code
_entity_poly.pdbx_strand_id
1 'polypeptide(L)'
;MNRGELLAHADEQSLTPLLELSDHLILQNGRISGINRIEVPLDEHGIPKRTEFVKMALGTIAADHYWSGFLDVHHLAWPGANYRDLNYADDRYMALKYRGCATLKVRVPRQLHNYFHKISFEPPVPSADIMHQWLLEQNQVDRLFDTICISSLSQFDINHDAKEEWRKSSYIAKLEQMRDGELGLMPDREMLSRLELHHARQALRGIARVRGITNDRRSHRSFFKEAA
;
A
#
# COMPACT_ATOMS: atom_id res chain seq x y z
N MET A 1 30.74 17.82 -3.52
CA MET A 1 29.33 17.60 -3.15
C MET A 1 29.17 16.12 -2.86
N ASN A 2 28.83 15.74 -1.62
CA ASN A 2 28.69 14.33 -1.25
C ASN A 2 27.36 13.76 -1.77
N ARG A 3 27.20 12.43 -1.79
CA ARG A 3 25.99 11.76 -2.30
C ARG A 3 24.69 12.18 -1.57
N GLY A 4 24.78 12.50 -0.28
CA GLY A 4 23.66 13.01 0.52
C GLY A 4 23.25 14.44 0.13
N GLU A 5 24.21 15.32 -0.17
CA GLU A 5 23.94 16.69 -0.65
C GLU A 5 23.29 16.67 -2.04
N LEU A 6 23.74 15.79 -2.94
CA LEU A 6 23.14 15.62 -4.28
C LEU A 6 21.69 15.10 -4.22
N LEU A 7 21.38 14.19 -3.30
CA LEU A 7 20.03 13.65 -3.11
C LEU A 7 19.10 14.70 -2.47
N ALA A 8 19.58 15.47 -1.49
CA ALA A 8 18.83 16.58 -0.91
C ALA A 8 18.49 17.65 -1.96
N HIS A 9 19.46 17.99 -2.82
CA HIS A 9 19.27 18.99 -3.88
C HIS A 9 18.30 18.54 -4.99
N ALA A 10 18.35 17.27 -5.39
CA ALA A 10 17.44 16.69 -6.38
C ALA A 10 16.00 16.57 -5.84
N ASP A 11 15.86 16.25 -4.56
CA ASP A 11 14.56 16.22 -3.88
C ASP A 11 13.96 17.63 -3.78
N GLU A 12 14.73 18.64 -3.38
CA GLU A 12 14.26 20.03 -3.32
C GLU A 12 13.77 20.54 -4.67
N GLN A 13 14.51 20.28 -5.75
CA GLN A 13 14.09 20.65 -7.11
C GLN A 13 12.77 20.01 -7.53
N SER A 14 12.47 18.79 -7.07
CA SER A 14 11.21 18.11 -7.38
C SER A 14 9.99 18.71 -6.67
N LEU A 15 10.22 19.45 -5.59
CA LEU A 15 9.19 20.07 -4.75
C LEU A 15 9.01 21.56 -5.04
N THR A 16 9.97 22.22 -5.69
CA THR A 16 9.85 23.63 -6.07
C THR A 16 8.52 23.98 -6.73
N PRO A 17 7.96 23.16 -7.66
CA PRO A 17 6.66 23.45 -8.26
C PRO A 17 5.46 23.35 -7.29
N LEU A 18 5.65 22.75 -6.11
CA LEU A 18 4.60 22.54 -5.11
C LEU A 18 4.54 23.69 -4.09
N LEU A 19 5.51 24.60 -4.10
CA LEU A 19 5.70 25.60 -3.05
C LEU A 19 4.55 26.60 -2.93
N GLU A 20 3.94 26.94 -4.05
CA GLU A 20 2.80 27.86 -4.09
C GLU A 20 1.46 27.14 -3.92
N LEU A 21 1.49 25.79 -3.90
CA LEU A 21 0.30 24.96 -3.94
C LEU A 21 0.03 24.24 -2.62
N SER A 22 0.97 24.29 -1.68
CA SER A 22 0.94 23.51 -0.44
C SER A 22 1.24 24.38 0.77
N ASP A 23 0.25 24.56 1.64
CA ASP A 23 0.37 25.27 2.93
C ASP A 23 1.33 24.57 3.92
N HIS A 24 1.74 23.34 3.59
CA HIS A 24 2.68 22.56 4.38
C HIS A 24 4.16 22.87 4.09
N LEU A 25 4.47 23.68 3.07
CA LEU A 25 5.84 24.09 2.75
C LEU A 25 6.03 25.54 3.20
N ILE A 26 6.90 25.76 4.18
CA ILE A 26 7.20 27.10 4.71
C ILE A 26 8.28 27.72 3.83
N LEU A 27 8.01 28.91 3.31
CA LEU A 27 8.91 29.66 2.45
C LEU A 27 9.61 30.79 3.20
N GLN A 28 10.93 30.88 3.03
CA GLN A 28 11.70 32.08 3.33
C GLN A 28 12.66 32.36 2.18
N ASN A 29 12.62 33.58 1.65
CA ASN A 29 13.48 34.05 0.56
C ASN A 29 13.46 33.14 -0.70
N GLY A 30 12.28 32.64 -1.07
CA GLY A 30 12.10 31.77 -2.24
C GLY A 30 12.67 30.35 -2.08
N ARG A 31 12.98 29.93 -0.85
CA ARG A 31 13.46 28.59 -0.52
C ARG A 31 12.59 27.94 0.55
N ILE A 32 12.56 26.62 0.56
CA ILE A 32 11.93 25.84 1.63
C ILE A 32 12.74 26.06 2.90
N SER A 33 12.14 26.72 3.89
CA SER A 33 12.75 26.94 5.21
C SER A 33 12.17 26.03 6.27
N GLY A 34 11.04 25.38 6.00
CA GLY A 34 10.40 24.44 6.92
C GLY A 34 9.32 23.62 6.24
N ILE A 35 8.90 22.54 6.90
CA ILE A 35 7.82 21.67 6.43
C ILE A 35 6.92 21.37 7.63
N ASN A 36 5.63 21.69 7.50
CA ASN A 36 4.62 21.28 8.47
C ASN A 36 4.27 19.81 8.18
N ARG A 37 4.90 18.89 8.91
CA ARG A 37 4.68 17.47 8.69
C ARG A 37 3.35 17.01 9.27
N ILE A 38 2.75 16.03 8.60
CA ILE A 38 1.57 15.29 9.04
C ILE A 38 1.98 13.95 9.65
N GLU A 39 1.24 13.51 10.65
CA GLU A 39 1.37 12.14 11.15
C GLU A 39 0.76 11.16 10.14
N VAL A 40 1.41 10.01 9.98
CA VAL A 40 0.84 8.92 9.19
C VAL A 40 -0.28 8.30 10.03
N PRO A 41 -1.53 8.26 9.53
CA PRO A 41 -2.63 7.65 10.27
C PRO A 41 -2.37 6.15 10.43
N LEU A 42 -2.53 5.67 11.66
CA LEU A 42 -2.33 4.26 12.03
C LEU A 42 -3.64 3.65 12.53
N ASP A 43 -3.73 2.33 12.45
CA ASP A 43 -4.72 1.58 13.22
C ASP A 43 -4.25 1.31 14.66
N GLU A 44 -5.07 0.57 15.41
CA GLU A 44 -4.80 0.18 16.80
C GLU A 44 -3.55 -0.70 16.97
N HIS A 45 -3.03 -1.27 15.89
CA HIS A 45 -1.82 -2.10 15.87
C HIS A 45 -0.58 -1.34 15.37
N GLY A 46 -0.70 -0.04 15.10
CA GLY A 46 0.38 0.77 14.56
C GLY A 46 0.64 0.56 13.07
N ILE A 47 -0.33 -0.01 12.34
CA ILE A 47 -0.22 -0.25 10.90
C ILE A 47 -0.72 0.98 10.12
N PRO A 48 0.03 1.48 9.12
CA PRO A 48 -0.39 2.60 8.30
C PRO A 48 -1.73 2.38 7.56
N LYS A 49 -2.69 3.29 7.79
CA LYS A 49 -3.97 3.34 7.09
C LYS A 49 -3.82 3.99 5.72
N ARG A 50 -3.46 3.17 4.72
CA ARG A 50 -3.17 3.58 3.34
C ARG A 50 -4.13 4.62 2.76
N THR A 51 -5.43 4.39 2.84
CA THR A 51 -6.42 5.28 2.22
C THR A 51 -6.50 6.63 2.93
N GLU A 52 -6.47 6.61 4.26
CA GLU A 52 -6.51 7.84 5.08
C GLU A 52 -5.25 8.68 4.84
N PHE A 53 -4.07 8.05 4.81
CA PHE A 53 -2.81 8.76 4.55
C PHE A 53 -2.81 9.45 3.19
N VAL A 54 -3.18 8.74 2.12
CA VAL A 54 -3.22 9.30 0.77
C VAL A 54 -4.26 10.43 0.70
N LYS A 55 -5.40 10.29 1.36
CA LYS A 55 -6.43 11.34 1.43
C LYS A 55 -5.90 12.59 2.14
N MET A 56 -5.24 12.44 3.29
CA MET A 56 -4.63 13.54 4.02
C MET A 56 -3.57 14.25 3.18
N ALA A 57 -2.63 13.49 2.61
CA ALA A 57 -1.54 14.02 1.80
C ALA A 57 -1.99 14.71 0.50
N LEU A 58 -3.09 14.26 -0.12
CA LEU A 58 -3.67 14.98 -1.26
C LEU A 58 -4.44 16.23 -0.84
N GLY A 59 -4.94 16.28 0.40
CA GLY A 59 -5.60 17.45 0.97
C GLY A 59 -4.64 18.59 1.34
N THR A 60 -3.32 18.33 1.36
CA THR A 60 -2.30 19.35 1.65
C THR A 60 -1.83 20.10 0.41
N ILE A 61 -2.42 19.83 -0.76
CA ILE A 61 -2.11 20.51 -2.02
C ILE A 61 -3.38 20.91 -2.76
N ALA A 62 -3.28 21.91 -3.65
CA ALA A 62 -4.35 22.27 -4.56
C ALA A 62 -4.91 21.05 -5.34
N ALA A 63 -6.23 20.91 -5.36
CA ALA A 63 -6.91 19.71 -5.86
C ALA A 63 -6.77 19.49 -7.39
N ASP A 64 -6.42 20.54 -8.13
CA ASP A 64 -6.17 20.54 -9.57
C ASP A 64 -4.69 20.38 -9.93
N HIS A 65 -3.81 20.23 -8.93
CA HIS A 65 -2.39 20.03 -9.16
C HIS A 65 -2.13 18.77 -9.99
N TYR A 66 -1.24 18.92 -10.98
CA TYR A 66 -0.80 17.82 -11.81
C TYR A 66 0.52 17.23 -11.28
N TRP A 67 0.44 15.99 -10.80
CA TRP A 67 1.60 15.25 -10.31
C TRP A 67 2.43 14.69 -11.47
N SER A 68 3.65 15.21 -11.63
CA SER A 68 4.55 14.78 -12.70
C SER A 68 5.34 13.50 -12.36
N GLY A 69 5.92 12.90 -13.39
CA GLY A 69 6.81 11.73 -13.29
C GLY A 69 6.15 10.38 -13.58
N PHE A 70 6.98 9.33 -13.65
CA PHE A 70 6.51 7.97 -13.86
C PHE A 70 5.85 7.40 -12.60
N LEU A 71 5.05 6.34 -12.76
CA LEU A 71 4.39 5.66 -11.64
C LEU A 71 5.38 4.78 -10.87
N ASP A 72 5.57 5.12 -9.60
CA ASP A 72 6.50 4.49 -8.68
C ASP A 72 5.78 3.94 -7.44
N VAL A 73 6.39 2.96 -6.77
CA VAL A 73 5.83 2.34 -5.55
C VAL A 73 6.38 3.04 -4.32
N HIS A 74 5.52 3.79 -3.64
CA HIS A 74 5.79 4.32 -2.31
C HIS A 74 5.43 3.28 -1.24
N HIS A 75 6.31 3.12 -0.25
CA HIS A 75 6.07 2.25 0.90
C HIS A 75 5.61 3.13 2.07
N LEU A 76 4.51 2.74 2.72
CA LEU A 76 3.92 3.48 3.83
C LEU A 76 4.57 3.14 5.17
N ALA A 77 5.17 1.96 5.27
CA ALA A 77 6.02 1.57 6.39
C ALA A 77 7.44 2.15 6.24
N TRP A 78 8.22 2.13 7.32
CA TRP A 78 9.58 2.69 7.39
C TRP A 78 10.49 2.31 6.22
N PRO A 79 11.51 3.12 5.91
CA PRO A 79 12.65 2.67 5.13
C PRO A 79 13.28 1.40 5.69
N GLY A 80 13.83 0.56 4.80
CA GLY A 80 14.47 -0.69 5.19
C GLY A 80 15.63 -0.53 6.18
N ALA A 81 16.19 0.68 6.29
CA ALA A 81 17.28 0.99 7.21
C ALA A 81 16.85 1.04 8.68
N ASN A 82 15.58 1.32 8.97
CA ASN A 82 15.07 1.48 10.34
C ASN A 82 14.79 0.13 11.02
N TYR A 83 14.89 -0.97 10.28
CA TYR A 83 14.82 -2.33 10.79
C TYR A 83 16.20 -2.94 11.08
N ARG A 84 17.26 -2.12 11.07
CA ARG A 84 18.64 -2.59 11.31
C ARG A 84 18.89 -3.02 12.75
N ASP A 85 18.17 -2.42 13.70
CA ASP A 85 18.35 -2.65 15.14
C ASP A 85 17.48 -3.81 15.67
N LEU A 86 16.74 -4.50 14.79
CA LEU A 86 16.08 -5.74 15.15
C LEU A 86 17.15 -6.80 15.42
N ASN A 87 17.16 -7.31 16.65
CA ASN A 87 18.28 -8.08 17.24
C ASN A 87 18.57 -9.42 16.52
N TYR A 88 17.65 -9.91 15.69
CA TYR A 88 17.80 -11.19 15.00
C TYR A 88 17.70 -11.03 13.48
N ALA A 89 18.55 -11.78 12.76
CA ALA A 89 18.56 -11.77 11.29
C ALA A 89 17.20 -12.15 10.69
N ASP A 90 16.47 -13.04 11.36
CA ASP A 90 15.13 -13.48 10.96
C ASP A 90 14.10 -12.34 11.10
N ASP A 91 14.16 -11.57 12.19
CA ASP A 91 13.28 -10.41 12.41
C ASP A 91 13.49 -9.33 11.36
N ARG A 92 14.76 -9.09 10.98
CA ARG A 92 15.08 -8.15 9.91
C ARG A 92 14.55 -8.62 8.55
N TYR A 93 14.72 -9.91 8.22
CA TYR A 93 14.17 -10.47 6.99
C TYR A 93 12.64 -10.38 6.97
N MET A 94 12.00 -10.71 8.09
CA MET A 94 10.56 -10.62 8.25
C MET A 94 10.07 -9.18 8.11
N ALA A 95 10.74 -8.21 8.74
CA ALA A 95 10.37 -6.80 8.63
C ALA A 95 10.46 -6.27 7.19
N LEU A 96 11.45 -6.72 6.41
CA LEU A 96 11.54 -6.41 4.99
C LEU A 96 10.39 -7.04 4.18
N LYS A 97 9.92 -8.23 4.55
CA LYS A 97 8.75 -8.87 3.95
C LYS A 97 7.45 -8.17 4.33
N TYR A 98 7.28 -7.82 5.60
CA TYR A 98 6.16 -7.02 6.11
C TYR A 98 6.05 -5.70 5.34
N ARG A 99 7.13 -4.90 5.28
CA ARG A 99 7.18 -3.67 4.48
C ARG A 99 6.84 -3.93 2.99
N GLY A 100 7.13 -5.14 2.53
CA GLY A 100 6.84 -5.63 1.18
C GLY A 100 5.35 -5.90 0.89
N CYS A 101 4.48 -5.97 1.90
CA CYS A 101 3.06 -6.27 1.72
C CYS A 101 2.35 -5.24 0.83
N ALA A 102 1.38 -5.72 0.04
CA ALA A 102 0.67 -4.88 -0.93
C ALA A 102 -0.17 -3.78 -0.26
N THR A 103 -0.71 -4.05 0.93
CA THR A 103 -1.48 -3.08 1.73
C THR A 103 -0.64 -1.94 2.29
N LEU A 104 0.68 -2.13 2.43
CA LEU A 104 1.63 -1.13 2.91
C LEU A 104 2.32 -0.37 1.79
N LYS A 105 1.76 -0.47 0.58
CA LYS A 105 2.28 0.17 -0.62
C LYS A 105 1.18 0.90 -1.36
N VAL A 106 1.58 1.95 -2.04
CA VAL A 106 0.75 2.68 -2.98
C VAL A 106 1.58 3.05 -4.21
N ARG A 107 1.00 2.91 -5.39
CA ARG A 107 1.62 3.34 -6.65
C ARG A 107 1.19 4.76 -6.97
N VAL A 108 2.14 5.69 -7.07
CA VAL A 108 1.88 7.11 -7.27
C VAL A 108 2.86 7.72 -8.27
N PRO A 109 2.56 8.87 -8.90
CA PRO A 109 3.55 9.59 -9.69
C PRO A 109 4.78 9.95 -8.85
N ARG A 110 5.97 9.93 -9.43
CA ARG A 110 7.23 10.12 -8.70
C ARG A 110 7.27 11.43 -7.90
N GLN A 111 6.67 12.52 -8.40
CA GLN A 111 6.59 13.76 -7.64
C GLN A 111 5.76 13.60 -6.35
N LEU A 112 4.64 12.89 -6.41
CA LEU A 112 3.82 12.57 -5.23
C LEU A 112 4.54 11.63 -4.27
N HIS A 113 5.30 10.66 -4.79
CA HIS A 113 6.16 9.79 -3.98
C HIS A 113 7.17 10.60 -3.17
N ASN A 114 7.88 11.53 -3.81
CA ASN A 114 8.83 12.41 -3.13
C ASN A 114 8.12 13.32 -2.12
N TYR A 115 6.94 13.83 -2.48
CA TYR A 115 6.14 14.67 -1.60
C TYR A 115 5.76 13.93 -0.31
N PHE A 116 5.28 12.68 -0.39
CA PHE A 116 4.97 11.84 0.78
C PHE A 116 6.15 11.74 1.75
N HIS A 117 7.36 11.47 1.25
CA HIS A 117 8.57 11.39 2.09
C HIS A 117 8.92 12.69 2.82
N LYS A 118 8.41 13.83 2.36
CA LYS A 118 8.77 15.15 2.89
C LYS A 118 7.73 15.65 3.88
N ILE A 119 6.46 15.46 3.54
CA ILE A 119 5.35 15.97 4.34
C ILE A 119 4.94 15.05 5.48
N SER A 120 5.38 13.80 5.54
CA SER A 120 4.98 12.92 6.64
C SER A 120 6.10 12.69 7.64
N PHE A 121 5.73 12.45 8.89
CA PHE A 121 6.61 11.73 9.82
C PHE A 121 6.70 10.26 9.40
N GLU A 122 7.80 9.62 9.77
CA GLU A 122 7.89 8.16 9.65
C GLU A 122 6.98 7.56 10.74
N PRO A 123 6.09 6.61 10.43
CA PRO A 123 5.22 5.97 11.42
C PRO A 123 6.09 5.19 12.42
N PRO A 124 5.72 4.85 13.65
CA PRO A 124 6.47 3.95 14.53
C PRO A 124 6.63 2.52 13.96
N VAL A 125 7.67 1.77 14.38
CA VAL A 125 7.87 0.36 13.98
C VAL A 125 6.93 -0.51 14.83
N PRO A 126 6.03 -1.31 14.22
CA PRO A 126 5.21 -2.26 14.99
C PRO A 126 6.07 -3.34 15.66
N SER A 127 5.52 -4.04 16.65
CA SER A 127 6.22 -5.18 17.26
C SER A 127 6.45 -6.31 16.24
N ALA A 128 7.41 -7.19 16.53
CA ALA A 128 7.68 -8.35 15.70
C ALA A 128 6.42 -9.21 15.50
N ASP A 129 5.68 -9.50 16.57
CA ASP A 129 4.44 -10.30 16.52
C ASP A 129 3.40 -9.71 15.56
N ILE A 130 3.20 -8.38 15.61
CA ILE A 130 2.28 -7.68 14.71
C ILE A 130 2.75 -7.80 13.25
N MET A 131 4.04 -7.58 12.97
CA MET A 131 4.57 -7.70 11.62
C MET A 131 4.47 -9.14 11.08
N HIS A 132 4.73 -10.14 11.94
CA HIS A 132 4.60 -11.56 11.62
C HIS A 132 3.16 -11.93 11.27
N GLN A 133 2.22 -11.54 12.12
CA GLN A 133 0.80 -11.84 11.93
C GLN A 133 0.25 -11.12 10.68
N TRP A 134 0.62 -9.86 10.46
CA TRP A 134 0.24 -9.12 9.25
C TRP A 134 0.77 -9.79 7.97
N LEU A 135 2.02 -10.24 7.99
CA LEU A 135 2.61 -10.97 6.88
C LEU A 135 1.91 -12.32 6.63
N LEU A 136 1.52 -13.02 7.70
CA LEU A 136 0.74 -14.25 7.61
C LEU A 136 -0.59 -13.98 6.92
N GLU A 137 -1.35 -12.99 7.36
CA GLU A 137 -2.64 -12.63 6.78
C GLU A 137 -2.53 -12.19 5.32
N GLN A 138 -1.52 -11.37 4.98
CA GLN A 138 -1.26 -10.99 3.58
C GLN A 138 -0.99 -12.24 2.72
N ASN A 139 -0.18 -13.19 3.21
CA ASN A 139 0.10 -14.42 2.48
C ASN A 139 -1.16 -15.28 2.28
N GLN A 140 -2.08 -15.32 3.24
CA GLN A 140 -3.36 -16.03 3.10
C GLN A 140 -4.22 -15.38 2.01
N VAL A 141 -4.32 -14.04 2.03
CA VAL A 141 -5.04 -13.27 1.01
C VAL A 141 -4.45 -13.48 -0.38
N ASP A 142 -3.12 -13.39 -0.52
CA ASP A 142 -2.43 -13.57 -1.80
C ASP A 142 -2.70 -14.98 -2.37
N ARG A 143 -2.63 -16.01 -1.52
CA ARG A 143 -2.94 -17.40 -1.93
C ARG A 143 -4.39 -17.58 -2.37
N LEU A 144 -5.36 -16.97 -1.69
CA LEU A 144 -6.76 -17.01 -2.12
C LEU A 144 -6.93 -16.29 -3.45
N PHE A 145 -6.37 -15.10 -3.58
CA PHE A 145 -6.48 -14.29 -4.78
C PHE A 145 -5.88 -14.98 -6.00
N ASP A 146 -4.69 -15.55 -5.87
CA ASP A 146 -4.02 -16.27 -6.94
C ASP A 146 -4.79 -17.52 -7.37
N THR A 147 -5.48 -18.18 -6.44
CA THR A 147 -6.34 -19.34 -6.74
C THR A 147 -7.53 -18.94 -7.61
N ILE A 148 -8.16 -17.80 -7.29
CA ILE A 148 -9.31 -17.29 -8.04
C ILE A 148 -8.88 -16.69 -9.39
N CYS A 149 -7.65 -16.19 -9.49
CA CYS A 149 -7.10 -15.54 -10.68
C CYS A 149 -6.20 -16.44 -11.52
N ILE A 150 -6.15 -17.75 -11.22
CA ILE A 150 -5.23 -18.67 -11.88
C ILE A 150 -5.41 -18.62 -13.41
N SER A 151 -4.37 -18.16 -14.08
CA SER A 151 -4.38 -17.95 -15.54
C SER A 151 -4.02 -19.22 -16.29
N SER A 152 -3.29 -20.14 -15.66
CA SER A 152 -2.90 -21.42 -16.28
C SER A 152 -4.08 -22.31 -16.64
N LEU A 153 -5.27 -22.10 -16.06
CA LEU A 153 -6.50 -22.77 -16.51
C LEU A 153 -6.81 -22.51 -17.99
N SER A 154 -6.31 -21.41 -18.56
CA SER A 154 -6.45 -21.12 -20.00
C SER A 154 -5.76 -22.15 -20.90
N GLN A 155 -4.78 -22.90 -20.38
CA GLN A 155 -4.04 -23.92 -21.12
C GLN A 155 -4.83 -25.24 -21.28
N PHE A 156 -5.90 -25.42 -20.50
CA PHE A 156 -6.76 -26.60 -20.58
C PHE A 156 -7.95 -26.34 -21.50
N ASP A 157 -8.24 -27.32 -22.36
CA ASP A 157 -9.40 -27.32 -23.26
C ASP A 157 -10.67 -27.72 -22.52
N ILE A 158 -11.06 -26.88 -21.57
CA ILE A 158 -12.33 -26.98 -20.84
C ILE A 158 -13.08 -25.65 -21.00
N ASN A 159 -14.41 -25.73 -20.97
CA ASN A 159 -15.26 -24.55 -21.12
C ASN A 159 -15.13 -23.60 -19.92
N HIS A 160 -15.68 -22.39 -20.07
CA HIS A 160 -15.60 -21.35 -19.04
C HIS A 160 -16.22 -21.79 -17.71
N ASP A 161 -17.37 -22.48 -17.75
CA ASP A 161 -18.12 -22.86 -16.55
C ASP A 161 -17.35 -23.89 -15.72
N ALA A 162 -16.70 -24.85 -16.38
CA ALA A 162 -15.81 -25.81 -15.72
C ALA A 162 -14.60 -25.11 -15.06
N LYS A 163 -14.07 -24.04 -15.66
CA LYS A 163 -12.98 -23.23 -15.06
C LYS A 163 -13.46 -22.47 -13.83
N GLU A 164 -14.64 -21.87 -13.90
CA GLU A 164 -15.22 -21.15 -12.75
C GLU A 164 -15.58 -22.11 -11.61
N GLU A 165 -16.15 -23.29 -11.90
CA GLU A 165 -16.45 -24.30 -10.89
C GLU A 165 -15.16 -24.78 -10.21
N TRP A 166 -14.12 -25.11 -10.98
CA TRP A 166 -12.82 -25.49 -10.42
C TRP A 166 -12.25 -24.39 -9.50
N ARG A 167 -12.35 -23.12 -9.90
CA ARG A 167 -11.87 -21.99 -9.09
C ARG A 167 -12.66 -21.88 -7.79
N LYS A 168 -13.98 -22.05 -7.86
CA LYS A 168 -14.87 -22.03 -6.69
C LYS A 168 -14.53 -23.16 -5.73
N SER A 169 -14.45 -24.41 -6.19
CA SER A 169 -14.14 -25.55 -5.31
C SER A 169 -12.73 -25.41 -4.70
N SER A 170 -11.74 -24.99 -5.50
CA SER A 170 -10.36 -24.78 -5.02
C SER A 170 -10.25 -23.63 -4.03
N TYR A 171 -11.02 -22.57 -4.24
CA TYR A 171 -11.10 -21.44 -3.32
C TYR A 171 -11.66 -21.87 -1.96
N ILE A 172 -12.78 -22.58 -1.94
CA ILE A 172 -13.40 -23.08 -0.70
C ILE A 172 -12.45 -24.05 0.04
N ALA A 173 -11.88 -25.03 -0.68
CA ALA A 173 -10.94 -25.98 -0.08
C ALA A 173 -9.71 -25.29 0.56
N LYS A 174 -9.22 -24.20 -0.04
CA LYS A 174 -8.13 -23.41 0.55
C LYS A 174 -8.59 -22.58 1.74
N LEU A 175 -9.78 -21.99 1.67
CA LEU A 175 -10.35 -21.21 2.75
C LEU A 175 -10.55 -22.05 4.02
N GLU A 176 -10.90 -23.33 3.89
CA GLU A 176 -11.03 -24.28 4.99
C GLU A 176 -9.70 -24.56 5.72
N GLN A 177 -8.56 -24.44 5.01
CA GLN A 177 -7.23 -24.69 5.55
C GLN A 177 -6.58 -23.45 6.19
N MET A 178 -7.21 -22.28 6.06
CA MET A 178 -6.68 -21.01 6.54
C MET A 178 -7.07 -20.74 7.98
N ARG A 179 -6.27 -19.91 8.66
CA ARG A 179 -6.58 -19.34 9.97
C ARG A 179 -7.37 -18.06 9.78
N ASP A 180 -8.23 -17.74 10.73
CA ASP A 180 -8.89 -16.43 10.78
C ASP A 180 -7.85 -15.31 10.97
N GLY A 181 -8.18 -14.12 10.46
CA GLY A 181 -7.36 -12.92 10.68
C GLY A 181 -7.47 -12.45 12.13
N GLU A 182 -6.35 -12.03 12.70
CA GLU A 182 -6.26 -11.47 14.05
C GLU A 182 -6.13 -9.94 14.00
N LEU A 183 -5.53 -9.39 12.94
CA LEU A 183 -5.30 -7.95 12.76
C LEU A 183 -6.30 -7.30 11.80
N GLY A 184 -7.29 -8.05 11.33
CA GLY A 184 -8.33 -7.55 10.42
C GLY A 184 -7.88 -7.29 8.98
N LEU A 185 -6.69 -7.75 8.58
CA LEU A 185 -6.26 -7.68 7.19
C LEU A 185 -6.96 -8.76 6.34
N MET A 186 -7.03 -9.99 6.87
CA MET A 186 -7.76 -11.07 6.23
C MET A 186 -9.27 -10.91 6.49
N PRO A 187 -10.11 -10.84 5.44
CA PRO A 187 -11.55 -10.82 5.64
C PRO A 187 -12.03 -12.11 6.32
N ASP A 188 -13.12 -11.99 7.08
CA ASP A 188 -13.75 -13.11 7.78
C ASP A 188 -14.00 -14.32 6.86
N ARG A 189 -13.62 -15.51 7.32
CA ARG A 189 -13.70 -16.74 6.51
C ARG A 189 -15.14 -17.15 6.23
N GLU A 190 -16.03 -16.98 7.20
CA GLU A 190 -17.45 -17.29 7.03
C GLU A 190 -18.09 -16.36 5.98
N MET A 191 -17.83 -15.06 6.05
CA MET A 191 -18.21 -14.08 5.04
C MET A 191 -17.68 -14.47 3.66
N LEU A 192 -16.37 -14.74 3.55
CA LEU A 192 -15.72 -15.11 2.30
C LEU A 192 -16.34 -16.37 1.67
N SER A 193 -16.68 -17.38 2.47
CA SER A 193 -17.31 -18.62 2.00
C SER A 193 -18.69 -18.42 1.38
N ARG A 194 -19.39 -17.34 1.77
CA ARG A 194 -20.74 -16.98 1.30
C ARG A 194 -20.73 -16.10 0.06
N LEU A 195 -19.57 -15.55 -0.30
CA LEU A 195 -19.46 -14.68 -1.47
C LEU A 195 -19.45 -15.50 -2.75
N GLU A 196 -20.17 -15.01 -3.75
CA GLU A 196 -19.96 -15.43 -5.13
C GLU A 196 -18.51 -15.13 -5.55
N LEU A 197 -17.95 -16.00 -6.40
CA LEU A 197 -16.53 -15.95 -6.78
C LEU A 197 -16.10 -14.59 -7.35
N HIS A 198 -17.00 -13.91 -8.07
CA HIS A 198 -16.78 -12.54 -8.54
C HIS A 198 -16.59 -11.53 -7.41
N HIS A 199 -17.43 -11.58 -6.38
CA HIS A 199 -17.36 -10.68 -5.23
C HIS A 199 -16.14 -11.00 -4.35
N ALA A 200 -15.83 -12.28 -4.14
CA ALA A 200 -14.60 -12.69 -3.46
C ALA A 200 -13.35 -12.17 -4.20
N ARG A 201 -13.33 -12.26 -5.54
CA ARG A 201 -12.26 -11.72 -6.38
C ARG A 201 -12.09 -10.22 -6.19
N GLN A 202 -13.18 -9.46 -6.15
CA GLN A 202 -13.14 -8.00 -5.94
C GLN A 202 -12.62 -7.64 -4.54
N ALA A 203 -13.16 -8.27 -3.49
CA ALA A 203 -12.74 -8.04 -2.11
C ALA A 203 -11.24 -8.32 -1.91
N LEU A 204 -10.78 -9.48 -2.37
CA LEU A 204 -9.38 -9.89 -2.22
C LEU A 204 -8.42 -9.05 -3.08
N ARG A 205 -8.85 -8.58 -4.27
CA ARG A 205 -8.01 -7.76 -5.15
C ARG A 205 -7.50 -6.49 -4.47
N GLY A 206 -8.36 -5.81 -3.70
CA GLY A 206 -8.02 -4.56 -3.01
C GLY A 206 -6.92 -4.73 -1.96
N ILE A 207 -6.75 -5.95 -1.46
CA ILE A 207 -5.81 -6.32 -0.42
C ILE A 207 -4.54 -6.96 -1.03
N ALA A 208 -4.70 -7.87 -1.99
CA ALA A 208 -3.61 -8.62 -2.62
C ALA A 208 -2.74 -7.77 -3.58
N ARG A 209 -3.24 -6.61 -4.05
CA ARG A 209 -2.55 -5.80 -5.07
C ARG A 209 -2.20 -4.42 -4.55
N VAL A 210 -1.04 -3.92 -5.00
CA VAL A 210 -0.63 -2.54 -4.76
C VAL A 210 -1.60 -1.64 -5.53
N ARG A 211 -2.36 -0.84 -4.78
CA ARG A 211 -3.32 0.12 -5.36
C ARG A 211 -2.58 1.35 -5.83
N GLY A 212 -3.08 1.97 -6.90
CA GLY A 212 -2.44 3.12 -7.51
C GLY A 212 -3.36 4.33 -7.60
N ILE A 213 -2.75 5.51 -7.60
CA ILE A 213 -3.39 6.79 -7.92
C ILE A 213 -2.59 7.47 -9.03
N THR A 214 -3.30 8.18 -9.90
CA THR A 214 -2.76 8.91 -11.06
C THR A 214 -3.54 10.22 -11.18
N ASN A 215 -3.10 11.18 -12.00
CA ASN A 215 -3.85 12.43 -12.21
C ASN A 215 -5.27 12.26 -12.78
N ASP A 216 -5.65 11.07 -13.26
CA ASP A 216 -7.03 10.78 -13.67
C ASP A 216 -8.00 10.74 -12.46
N ARG A 217 -9.05 11.56 -12.51
CA ARG A 217 -10.14 11.57 -11.52
C ARG A 217 -10.80 10.20 -11.33
N ARG A 218 -10.87 9.36 -12.37
CA ARG A 218 -11.42 7.99 -12.24
C ARG A 218 -10.51 7.11 -11.38
N SER A 219 -9.21 7.28 -11.49
CA SER A 219 -8.21 6.62 -10.65
C SER A 219 -8.39 7.00 -9.18
N HIS A 220 -8.56 8.30 -8.88
CA HIS A 220 -8.87 8.77 -7.51
C HIS A 220 -10.16 8.15 -6.98
N ARG A 221 -11.24 8.17 -7.78
CA ARG A 221 -12.53 7.58 -7.38
C ARG A 221 -12.40 6.09 -7.11
N SER A 222 -11.69 5.34 -7.95
CA SER A 222 -11.45 3.91 -7.74
C SER A 222 -10.65 3.67 -6.46
N PHE A 223 -9.60 4.48 -6.23
CA PHE A 223 -8.76 4.39 -5.05
C PHE A 223 -9.54 4.64 -3.74
N PHE A 224 -10.47 5.59 -3.72
CA PHE A 224 -11.23 5.89 -2.51
C PHE A 224 -12.52 5.08 -2.35
N LYS A 225 -13.07 4.50 -3.43
CA LYS A 225 -14.32 3.71 -3.36
C LYS A 225 -14.13 2.34 -2.72
N GLU A 226 -13.03 1.63 -2.99
CA GLU A 226 -12.83 0.26 -2.46
C GLU A 226 -12.35 0.24 -1.00
N ALA A 227 -12.39 1.38 -0.30
CA ALA A 227 -11.98 1.51 1.10
C ALA A 227 -13.18 1.72 2.06
N ALA A 228 -14.40 1.70 1.52
CA ALA A 228 -15.68 1.79 2.24
C ALA A 228 -16.46 0.50 2.03
#